data_AF-A0A0X3VKJ8-F1
#
_entry.id   AF-A0A0X3VKJ8-F1
#
_cell.length_a   1.000
_cell.length_b   1.000
_cell.length_c   1.000
_cell.angle_alpha   90.00
_cell.angle_beta   90.00
_cell.angle_gamma   90.00
#
_symmetry.space_group_name_H-M   'P 1'
#
loop_
_entity.id
_entity.type
_entity.pdbx_description
1 polymer ?
#
loop_
_entity_poly.entity_id
_entity_poly.type
_entity_poly.pdbx_seq_one_letter_code
_entity_poly.pdbx_strand_id
1 'polypeptide(L)'
;MTSYRTAAVGALLGALPCLFTALAAQPAQAHGAPTDPVSRTFACSPDGGGAARSAACRAARAANGPEAADWDNLRIAGVAGEDRERVPDGKLCSGGLEAYRGLDLARADWPSTRLSAGAELTLTYRSTIPHTGTFELYLTKEGYAPARPLKWSDLEAKPFATAKDPALVDDAYRIKATLPADRTGRQLLYTIWRNTSTPDTYYSCSDVVLGAAAPSSDAPSSEAANPPSRAAAPPSRDPAAASRATSATPATSGTSATSEEDDGDSTPVLLAGGASVLVLGVGVAATVRRRRPSR
;
A
#
# COMPACT_ATOMS: atom_id res chain seq x y z
N MET A 1 37.10 -48.65 -47.56
CA MET A 1 35.81 -48.04 -47.96
C MET A 1 34.72 -48.97 -47.43
N THR A 2 33.71 -48.64 -46.64
CA THR A 2 33.15 -47.39 -46.11
C THR A 2 32.01 -47.85 -45.19
N SER A 3 32.11 -47.69 -43.86
CA SER A 3 31.00 -48.04 -42.96
C SER A 3 30.98 -47.17 -41.70
N TYR A 4 30.85 -45.85 -41.85
CA TYR A 4 30.51 -44.95 -40.74
C TYR A 4 29.61 -43.81 -41.21
N ARG A 5 28.39 -44.12 -41.66
CA ARG A 5 27.42 -43.08 -42.07
C ARG A 5 25.97 -43.46 -41.78
N THR A 6 25.62 -43.86 -40.55
CA THR A 6 24.19 -44.01 -40.17
C THR A 6 23.90 -43.76 -38.69
N ALA A 7 24.70 -42.96 -37.97
CA ALA A 7 24.49 -42.73 -36.53
C ALA A 7 24.39 -41.23 -36.13
N ALA A 8 23.94 -40.35 -37.03
CA ALA A 8 23.95 -38.90 -36.77
C ALA A 8 22.61 -38.17 -37.03
N VAL A 9 21.48 -38.88 -37.12
CA VAL A 9 20.16 -38.23 -37.35
C VAL A 9 19.17 -38.42 -36.18
N GLY A 10 19.45 -39.32 -35.23
CA GLY A 10 18.54 -39.58 -34.10
C GLY A 10 18.67 -38.64 -32.90
N ALA A 11 19.70 -37.80 -32.83
CA ALA A 11 20.01 -37.03 -31.62
C ALA A 11 19.42 -35.61 -31.60
N LEU A 12 18.91 -35.07 -32.72
CA LEU A 12 18.38 -33.70 -32.77
C LEU A 12 16.87 -33.58 -32.50
N LEU A 13 16.10 -34.67 -32.45
CA LEU A 13 14.65 -34.63 -32.19
C LEU A 13 14.27 -34.78 -30.71
N GLY A 14 15.21 -35.20 -29.85
CA GLY A 14 14.96 -35.38 -28.41
C GLY A 14 15.30 -34.18 -27.53
N ALA A 15 16.00 -33.17 -28.06
CA ALA A 15 16.45 -32.00 -27.28
C ALA A 15 15.49 -30.80 -27.36
N LEU A 16 14.61 -30.73 -28.36
CA LEU A 16 13.62 -29.66 -28.48
C LEU A 16 12.53 -29.66 -27.39
N PRO A 17 12.03 -30.81 -26.86
CA PRO A 17 11.04 -30.78 -25.77
C PRO A 17 11.61 -30.31 -24.43
N CYS A 18 12.90 -30.52 -24.19
CA CYS A 18 13.56 -30.12 -22.93
C CYS A 18 13.98 -28.65 -22.90
N LEU A 19 14.02 -27.96 -24.05
CA LEU A 19 14.31 -26.53 -24.10
C LEU A 19 13.07 -25.65 -23.83
N PHE A 20 11.86 -26.21 -23.95
CA PHE A 20 10.59 -25.51 -23.71
C PHE A 20 10.09 -25.59 -22.25
N THR A 21 10.68 -26.41 -21.39
CA THR A 21 10.29 -26.51 -19.96
C THR A 21 11.01 -25.53 -19.04
N ALA A 22 11.95 -24.72 -19.57
CA ALA A 22 12.41 -23.50 -18.91
C ALA A 22 11.39 -22.35 -19.08
N LEU A 23 10.10 -22.69 -19.04
CA LEU A 23 9.02 -21.74 -18.86
C LEU A 23 9.31 -21.03 -17.55
N ALA A 24 9.80 -19.79 -17.64
CA ALA A 24 10.21 -18.97 -16.51
C ALA A 24 9.14 -19.07 -15.42
N ALA A 25 9.50 -19.67 -14.28
CA ALA A 25 8.72 -19.52 -13.07
C ALA A 25 8.73 -18.02 -12.78
N GLN A 26 7.69 -17.30 -13.24
CA GLN A 26 7.47 -15.93 -12.85
C GLN A 26 7.42 -15.96 -11.33
N PRO A 27 8.24 -15.16 -10.63
CA PRO A 27 8.16 -15.10 -9.18
C PRO A 27 6.71 -14.81 -8.84
N ALA A 28 6.06 -15.74 -8.14
CA ALA A 28 4.67 -15.60 -7.77
C ALA A 28 4.56 -14.35 -6.91
N GLN A 29 3.99 -13.30 -7.48
CA GLN A 29 3.82 -12.04 -6.79
C GLN A 29 2.72 -12.23 -5.75
N ALA A 30 2.98 -11.94 -4.48
CA ALA A 30 1.90 -11.55 -3.59
C ALA A 30 1.59 -10.07 -3.80
N HIS A 31 0.39 -9.67 -3.40
CA HIS A 31 0.04 -8.28 -3.49
C HIS A 31 -0.88 -7.95 -2.33
N GLY A 32 -0.57 -6.86 -1.64
CA GLY A 32 -1.48 -6.25 -0.70
C GLY A 32 -0.81 -5.17 0.15
N ALA A 33 -1.64 -4.44 0.88
CA ALA A 33 -1.21 -3.45 1.85
C ALA A 33 -2.31 -3.21 2.90
N PRO A 34 -1.97 -2.64 4.06
CA PRO A 34 -2.95 -2.17 5.03
C PRO A 34 -3.88 -1.11 4.44
N THR A 35 -5.19 -1.34 4.59
CA THR A 35 -6.24 -0.37 4.29
C THR A 35 -6.83 0.26 5.56
N ASP A 36 -6.70 -0.41 6.71
CA ASP A 36 -7.04 0.14 8.01
C ASP A 36 -6.22 -0.52 9.15
N PRO A 37 -5.42 0.23 9.94
CA PRO A 37 -4.96 1.59 9.68
C PRO A 37 -4.30 1.72 8.31
N VAL A 38 -4.69 2.76 7.57
CA VAL A 38 -4.30 2.92 6.17
C VAL A 38 -2.79 3.09 6.02
N SER A 39 -2.19 2.34 5.11
CA SER A 39 -0.76 2.47 4.78
C SER A 39 -0.48 3.66 3.87
N ARG A 40 0.76 4.15 3.85
CA ARG A 40 1.20 5.21 2.92
C ARG A 40 1.05 4.81 1.46
N THR A 41 1.39 3.56 1.12
CA THR A 41 1.23 3.02 -0.25
C THR A 41 -0.24 3.10 -0.69
N PHE A 42 -1.16 2.57 0.12
CA PHE A 42 -2.59 2.60 -0.19
C PHE A 42 -3.17 4.01 -0.16
N ALA A 43 -2.87 4.80 0.88
CA ALA A 43 -3.39 6.16 1.03
C ALA A 43 -3.02 7.07 -0.14
N CYS A 44 -1.86 6.86 -0.77
CA CYS A 44 -1.37 7.70 -1.86
C CYS A 44 -1.65 7.16 -3.25
N SER A 45 -2.30 5.98 -3.35
CA SER A 45 -2.71 5.36 -4.59
C SER A 45 -4.01 5.97 -5.15
N PRO A 46 -4.43 5.60 -6.37
CA PRO A 46 -5.76 5.95 -6.88
C PRO A 46 -6.91 5.48 -5.98
N ASP A 47 -6.74 4.36 -5.27
CA ASP A 47 -7.73 3.77 -4.36
C ASP A 47 -7.79 4.48 -3.00
N GLY A 48 -6.79 5.32 -2.67
CA GLY A 48 -6.69 6.03 -1.39
C GLY A 48 -7.73 7.16 -1.18
N GLY A 49 -8.61 7.40 -2.15
CA GLY A 49 -9.72 8.33 -2.05
C GLY A 49 -9.29 9.75 -1.66
N GLY A 50 -9.87 10.28 -0.57
CA GLY A 50 -9.54 11.62 -0.08
C GLY A 50 -8.06 11.78 0.33
N ALA A 51 -7.45 10.73 0.90
CA ALA A 51 -6.08 10.75 1.39
C ALA A 51 -5.06 10.95 0.25
N ALA A 52 -5.37 10.44 -0.95
CA ALA A 52 -4.52 10.55 -2.13
C ALA A 52 -4.29 12.01 -2.55
N ARG A 53 -5.18 12.92 -2.15
CA ARG A 53 -5.08 14.37 -2.42
C ARG A 53 -4.34 15.13 -1.32
N SER A 54 -3.76 14.47 -0.32
CA SER A 54 -2.95 15.13 0.71
C SER A 54 -1.65 15.72 0.13
N ALA A 55 -1.08 16.71 0.83
CA ALA A 55 0.21 17.29 0.44
C ALA A 55 1.34 16.25 0.51
N ALA A 56 1.34 15.39 1.54
CA ALA A 56 2.26 14.28 1.67
C ALA A 56 2.18 13.30 0.48
N CYS A 57 0.97 12.88 0.09
CA CYS A 57 0.82 11.97 -1.05
C CYS A 57 1.20 12.60 -2.40
N ARG A 58 0.93 13.90 -2.60
CA ARG A 58 1.45 14.60 -3.79
C ARG A 58 2.98 14.64 -3.82
N ALA A 59 3.61 14.93 -2.68
CA ALA A 59 5.07 14.94 -2.58
C ALA A 59 5.66 13.54 -2.81
N ALA A 60 5.04 12.51 -2.23
CA ALA A 60 5.43 11.12 -2.42
C ALA A 60 5.38 10.72 -3.89
N ARG A 61 4.25 10.98 -4.57
CA ARG A 61 4.11 10.66 -6.00
C ARG A 61 5.07 11.46 -6.88
N ALA A 62 5.30 12.74 -6.59
CA ALA A 62 6.27 13.55 -7.32
C ALA A 62 7.71 13.03 -7.13
N ALA A 63 8.00 12.45 -5.96
CA ALA A 63 9.27 11.82 -5.67
C ALA A 63 9.34 10.37 -6.15
N ASN A 64 8.26 9.76 -6.64
CA ASN A 64 8.23 8.35 -7.02
C ASN A 64 8.43 8.15 -8.54
N GLY A 65 8.73 6.90 -8.94
CA GLY A 65 8.70 6.48 -10.34
C GLY A 65 7.29 6.11 -10.83
N PRO A 66 7.10 5.81 -12.13
CA PRO A 66 5.80 5.43 -12.69
C PRO A 66 5.18 4.19 -12.04
N GLU A 67 6.01 3.29 -11.51
CA GLU A 67 5.62 2.04 -10.82
C GLU A 67 4.97 2.28 -9.44
N ALA A 68 5.03 3.49 -8.88
CA ALA A 68 4.51 3.75 -7.55
C ALA A 68 2.98 3.81 -7.42
N ALA A 69 2.27 3.63 -8.52
CA ALA A 69 0.83 3.41 -8.49
C ALA A 69 0.47 2.03 -7.94
N ASP A 70 1.40 1.07 -7.97
CA ASP A 70 1.22 -0.32 -7.53
C ASP A 70 1.28 -0.39 -5.99
N TRP A 71 0.20 0.06 -5.36
CA TRP A 71 0.09 0.19 -3.90
C TRP A 71 0.22 -1.13 -3.15
N ASP A 72 -0.04 -2.23 -3.85
CA ASP A 72 -0.06 -3.59 -3.33
C ASP A 72 1.25 -4.35 -3.60
N ASN A 73 2.24 -3.77 -4.30
CA ASN A 73 3.47 -4.47 -4.70
C ASN A 73 4.77 -3.95 -4.06
N LEU A 74 4.71 -3.39 -2.85
CA LEU A 74 5.92 -3.02 -2.11
C LEU A 74 6.58 -4.28 -1.53
N ARG A 75 7.40 -4.92 -2.37
CA ARG A 75 7.93 -6.28 -2.18
C ARG A 75 9.42 -6.39 -2.42
N ILE A 76 10.11 -7.10 -1.54
CA ILE A 76 11.50 -7.53 -1.72
C ILE A 76 11.57 -9.05 -1.81
N ALA A 77 12.25 -9.56 -2.82
CA ALA A 77 12.49 -10.99 -2.99
C ALA A 77 13.62 -11.49 -2.07
N GLY A 78 13.46 -12.68 -1.50
CA GLY A 78 14.56 -13.43 -0.89
C GLY A 78 15.17 -12.76 0.34
N VAL A 79 14.36 -12.04 1.13
CA VAL A 79 14.83 -11.41 2.37
C VAL A 79 15.17 -12.45 3.43
N ALA A 80 14.44 -13.57 3.46
CA ALA A 80 14.73 -14.71 4.34
C ALA A 80 14.88 -14.37 5.85
N GLY A 81 14.25 -13.28 6.31
CA GLY A 81 14.32 -12.81 7.70
C GLY A 81 15.47 -11.84 8.00
N GLU A 82 16.30 -11.50 7.00
CA GLU A 82 17.40 -10.55 7.10
C GLU A 82 16.92 -9.10 6.89
N ASP A 83 15.73 -8.75 7.38
CA ASP A 83 15.05 -7.47 7.07
C ASP A 83 15.92 -6.24 7.35
N ARG A 84 16.64 -6.25 8.47
CA ARG A 84 17.51 -5.15 8.89
C ARG A 84 18.76 -4.98 8.02
N GLU A 85 19.22 -6.06 7.41
CA GLU A 85 20.34 -6.04 6.46
C GLU A 85 19.87 -5.61 5.07
N ARG A 86 18.69 -6.10 4.65
CA ARG A 86 18.15 -5.85 3.32
C ARG A 86 17.51 -4.47 3.15
N VAL A 87 16.94 -3.90 4.22
CA VAL A 87 16.26 -2.61 4.20
C VAL A 87 17.05 -1.60 5.03
N PRO A 88 17.74 -0.63 4.42
CA PRO A 88 18.53 0.35 5.14
C PRO A 88 17.68 1.29 6.01
N ASP A 89 18.31 1.88 7.04
CA ASP A 89 17.74 3.00 7.79
C ASP A 89 17.33 4.15 6.85
N GLY A 90 16.19 4.76 7.13
CA GLY A 90 15.59 5.80 6.30
C GLY A 90 14.90 5.27 5.05
N LYS A 91 14.86 3.95 4.83
CA LYS A 91 14.26 3.30 3.66
C LYS A 91 13.21 2.24 4.00
N LEU A 92 12.75 2.22 5.24
CA LEU A 92 11.79 1.23 5.74
C LEU A 92 10.46 1.31 4.99
N CYS A 93 9.95 2.52 4.74
CA CYS A 93 8.63 2.70 4.13
C CYS A 93 8.61 2.49 2.63
N SER A 94 9.77 2.47 1.96
CA SER A 94 9.93 2.04 0.56
C SER A 94 10.44 0.61 0.42
N GLY A 95 10.90 -0.03 1.50
CA GLY A 95 11.68 -1.27 1.43
C GLY A 95 13.03 -1.10 0.70
N GLY A 96 13.56 0.12 0.60
CA GLY A 96 14.76 0.40 -0.20
C GLY A 96 14.53 0.39 -1.72
N LEU A 97 13.28 0.30 -2.16
CA LEU A 97 12.91 0.27 -3.57
C LEU A 97 12.80 1.69 -4.12
N GLU A 98 13.52 1.97 -5.21
CA GLU A 98 13.57 3.30 -5.83
C GLU A 98 12.19 3.77 -6.33
N ALA A 99 11.35 2.85 -6.78
CA ALA A 99 9.97 3.10 -7.19
C ALA A 99 9.13 3.71 -6.06
N TYR A 100 9.41 3.36 -4.81
CA TYR A 100 8.63 3.74 -3.62
C TYR A 100 9.33 4.79 -2.74
N ARG A 101 10.44 5.39 -3.19
CA ARG A 101 11.30 6.27 -2.37
C ARG A 101 10.58 7.47 -1.73
N GLY A 102 9.51 7.95 -2.35
CA GLY A 102 8.68 9.04 -1.85
C GLY A 102 7.92 8.68 -0.57
N LEU A 103 7.76 7.39 -0.26
CA LEU A 103 7.15 6.92 0.99
C LEU A 103 8.07 7.10 2.20
N ASP A 104 9.38 7.30 1.97
CA ASP A 104 10.36 7.56 3.02
C ASP A 104 10.46 9.04 3.41
N LEU A 105 9.71 9.93 2.75
CA LEU A 105 9.73 11.36 3.05
C LEU A 105 9.37 11.58 4.53
N ALA A 106 10.31 12.20 5.26
CA ALA A 106 10.17 12.52 6.67
C ALA A 106 9.22 13.71 6.85
N ARG A 107 7.93 13.43 7.05
CA ARG A 107 6.87 14.42 7.12
C ARG A 107 5.91 14.12 8.27
N ALA A 108 5.42 15.18 8.91
CA ALA A 108 4.43 15.08 9.98
C ALA A 108 2.98 15.18 9.46
N ASP A 109 2.74 15.29 8.15
CA ASP A 109 1.41 15.50 7.56
C ASP A 109 0.93 14.32 6.69
N TRP A 110 1.53 13.14 6.86
CA TRP A 110 0.99 11.91 6.28
C TRP A 110 -0.46 11.67 6.76
N PRO A 111 -1.34 11.15 5.88
CA PRO A 111 -2.66 10.66 6.30
C PRO A 111 -2.52 9.66 7.45
N SER A 112 -3.32 9.82 8.50
CA SER A 112 -3.16 9.03 9.72
C SER A 112 -4.49 8.55 10.31
N THR A 113 -4.52 7.33 10.83
CA THR A 113 -5.67 6.78 11.56
C THR A 113 -5.57 7.14 13.05
N ARG A 114 -6.67 7.57 13.67
CA ARG A 114 -6.73 7.80 15.13
C ARG A 114 -7.02 6.49 15.84
N LEU A 115 -6.23 6.16 16.85
CA LEU A 115 -6.37 4.97 17.69
C LEU A 115 -6.18 5.37 19.16
N SER A 116 -6.42 4.43 20.08
CA SER A 116 -6.20 4.63 21.52
C SER A 116 -5.06 3.75 22.00
N ALA A 117 -4.14 4.32 22.78
CA ALA A 117 -3.08 3.54 23.42
C ALA A 117 -3.69 2.42 24.28
N GLY A 118 -3.11 1.22 24.25
CA GLY A 118 -3.60 0.07 25.03
C GLY A 118 -4.88 -0.60 24.48
N ALA A 119 -5.53 -0.04 23.46
CA ALA A 119 -6.76 -0.60 22.92
C ALA A 119 -6.49 -1.77 21.95
N GLU A 120 -7.54 -2.54 21.67
CA GLU A 120 -7.52 -3.52 20.60
C GLU A 120 -7.38 -2.83 19.23
N LEU A 121 -6.52 -3.40 18.40
CA LEU A 121 -6.31 -3.07 17.00
C LEU A 121 -6.81 -4.24 16.16
N THR A 122 -7.54 -3.95 15.09
CA THR A 122 -7.71 -4.87 13.96
C THR A 122 -7.06 -4.24 12.74
N LEU A 123 -5.91 -4.78 12.32
CA LEU A 123 -5.28 -4.43 11.05
C LEU A 123 -6.00 -5.17 9.92
N THR A 124 -6.62 -4.43 9.02
CA THR A 124 -7.16 -4.91 7.75
C THR A 124 -6.11 -4.77 6.67
N TYR A 125 -5.59 -5.90 6.20
CA TYR A 125 -4.61 -5.98 5.12
C TYR A 125 -5.31 -6.52 3.87
N ARG A 126 -5.64 -5.63 2.92
CA ARG A 126 -6.25 -6.03 1.64
C ARG A 126 -5.19 -6.76 0.83
N SER A 127 -5.54 -7.90 0.26
CA SER A 127 -4.65 -8.69 -0.58
C SER A 127 -5.34 -9.02 -1.91
N THR A 128 -4.74 -8.57 -3.01
CA THR A 128 -5.24 -8.84 -4.37
C THR A 128 -4.72 -10.18 -4.88
N ILE A 129 -3.57 -10.64 -4.38
CA ILE A 129 -3.08 -12.01 -4.57
C ILE A 129 -2.70 -12.59 -3.21
N PRO A 130 -3.46 -13.58 -2.69
CA PRO A 130 -3.24 -14.12 -1.36
C PRO A 130 -2.10 -15.13 -1.31
N HIS A 131 -1.40 -15.16 -0.17
CA HIS A 131 -0.28 -16.06 0.10
C HIS A 131 -0.30 -16.53 1.56
N THR A 132 0.38 -17.65 1.84
CA THR A 132 0.66 -18.05 3.22
C THR A 132 1.88 -17.29 3.71
N GLY A 133 1.91 -16.96 5.00
CA GLY A 133 2.97 -16.16 5.56
C GLY A 133 2.73 -15.75 7.01
N THR A 134 3.66 -15.00 7.55
CA THR A 134 3.58 -14.42 8.89
C THR A 134 3.54 -12.90 8.78
N PHE A 135 2.56 -12.29 9.41
CA PHE A 135 2.51 -10.86 9.63
C PHE A 135 3.20 -10.54 10.96
N GLU A 136 4.11 -9.57 10.95
CA GLU A 136 4.78 -9.02 12.13
C GLU A 136 4.48 -7.52 12.19
N LEU A 137 3.92 -7.07 13.33
CA LEU A 137 3.52 -5.68 13.53
C LEU A 137 4.46 -5.03 14.54
N TYR A 138 5.07 -3.93 14.15
CA TYR A 138 5.95 -3.10 14.96
C TYR A 138 5.33 -1.73 15.13
N LEU A 139 5.52 -1.12 16.30
CA LEU A 139 5.15 0.26 16.55
C LEU A 139 6.41 1.03 16.90
N THR A 140 6.51 2.28 16.44
CA THR A 140 7.59 3.17 16.85
C THR A 140 7.64 3.38 18.37
N LYS A 141 8.85 3.61 18.88
CA LYS A 141 9.12 3.90 20.28
C LYS A 141 8.56 5.26 20.69
N GLU A 142 8.38 5.43 22.00
CA GLU A 142 8.01 6.73 22.57
C GLU A 142 9.07 7.78 22.22
N GLY A 143 8.64 9.00 21.89
CA GLY A 143 9.54 10.06 21.40
C GLY A 143 9.87 9.98 19.90
N TYR A 144 9.21 9.10 19.14
CA TYR A 144 9.28 9.10 17.67
C TYR A 144 8.96 10.48 17.09
N ALA A 145 9.78 10.90 16.10
CA ALA A 145 9.63 12.18 15.42
C ALA A 145 9.34 11.94 13.93
N PRO A 146 8.10 12.14 13.46
CA PRO A 146 7.74 11.86 12.07
C PRO A 146 8.43 12.76 11.04
N ALA A 147 9.02 13.88 11.47
CA ALA A 147 9.84 14.76 10.64
C ALA A 147 11.31 14.30 10.51
N ARG A 148 11.69 13.14 11.07
CA ARG A 148 12.99 12.49 10.86
C ARG A 148 12.81 11.19 10.07
N PRO A 149 13.76 10.79 9.20
CA PRO A 149 13.71 9.51 8.52
C PRO A 149 13.62 8.35 9.54
N LEU A 150 12.69 7.42 9.30
CA LEU A 150 12.49 6.26 10.16
C LEU A 150 13.69 5.33 10.12
N LYS A 151 14.15 4.85 11.27
CA LYS A 151 15.25 3.90 11.42
C LYS A 151 14.78 2.62 12.13
N TRP A 152 15.51 1.52 11.95
CA TRP A 152 15.26 0.31 12.72
C TRP A 152 15.41 0.51 14.23
N SER A 153 16.26 1.44 14.66
CA SER A 153 16.41 1.82 16.07
C SER A 153 15.16 2.48 16.66
N ASP A 154 14.31 3.08 15.81
CA ASP A 154 13.06 3.71 16.22
C ASP A 154 11.95 2.68 16.49
N LEU A 155 12.15 1.41 16.09
CA LEU A 155 11.26 0.29 16.36
C LEU A 155 11.82 -0.58 17.49
N GLU A 156 10.93 -1.31 18.17
CA GLU A 156 11.36 -2.36 19.08
C GLU A 156 12.04 -3.51 18.33
N ALA A 157 12.93 -4.23 19.02
CA ALA A 157 13.67 -5.35 18.41
C ALA A 157 12.73 -6.48 17.95
N LYS A 158 11.61 -6.65 18.66
CA LYS A 158 10.57 -7.65 18.41
C LYS A 158 9.25 -6.96 18.05
N PRO A 159 8.40 -7.59 17.23
CA PRO A 159 7.07 -7.08 16.96
C PRO A 159 6.22 -7.16 18.24
N PHE A 160 5.25 -6.25 18.39
CA PHE A 160 4.29 -6.33 19.49
C PHE A 160 3.17 -7.34 19.19
N ALA A 161 2.99 -7.73 17.92
CA ALA A 161 2.05 -8.76 17.52
C ALA A 161 2.54 -9.53 16.30
N THR A 162 2.18 -10.82 16.24
CA THR A 162 2.45 -11.70 15.11
C THR A 162 1.21 -12.51 14.75
N ALA A 163 0.93 -12.70 13.46
CA ALA A 163 -0.14 -13.58 13.00
C ALA A 163 0.36 -14.49 11.87
N LYS A 164 0.34 -15.80 12.10
CA LYS A 164 0.69 -16.82 11.12
C LYS A 164 -0.56 -17.26 10.37
N ASP A 165 -0.51 -17.22 9.04
CA ASP A 165 -1.53 -17.68 8.11
C ASP A 165 -2.97 -17.27 8.50
N PRO A 166 -3.24 -15.97 8.75
CA PRO A 166 -4.60 -15.52 9.01
C PRO A 166 -5.51 -15.87 7.84
N ALA A 167 -6.79 -16.14 8.13
CA ALA A 167 -7.77 -16.40 7.08
C ALA A 167 -7.97 -15.15 6.20
N LEU A 168 -8.01 -15.35 4.89
CA LEU A 168 -8.45 -14.34 3.94
C LEU A 168 -9.98 -14.39 3.86
N VAL A 169 -10.65 -13.29 4.21
CA VAL A 169 -12.11 -13.15 4.14
C VAL A 169 -12.43 -11.79 3.53
N ASP A 170 -13.27 -11.76 2.49
CA ASP A 170 -13.61 -10.54 1.75
C ASP A 170 -12.35 -9.77 1.28
N ASP A 171 -11.45 -10.49 0.61
CA ASP A 171 -10.17 -9.98 0.06
C ASP A 171 -9.22 -9.35 1.09
N ALA A 172 -9.38 -9.64 2.38
CA ALA A 172 -8.54 -9.09 3.42
C ALA A 172 -8.17 -10.10 4.51
N TYR A 173 -6.93 -10.00 4.95
CA TYR A 173 -6.48 -10.56 6.22
C TYR A 173 -6.84 -9.60 7.35
N ARG A 174 -7.37 -10.13 8.45
CA ARG A 174 -7.69 -9.34 9.66
C ARG A 174 -6.81 -9.81 10.81
N ILE A 175 -5.84 -8.97 11.19
CA ILE A 175 -4.89 -9.26 12.25
C ILE A 175 -5.33 -8.50 13.51
N LYS A 176 -5.66 -9.24 14.57
CA LYS A 176 -6.00 -8.66 15.88
C LYS A 176 -4.75 -8.52 16.74
N ALA A 177 -4.62 -7.40 17.44
CA ALA A 177 -3.52 -7.11 18.35
C ALA A 177 -3.98 -6.16 19.46
N THR A 178 -3.17 -6.02 20.50
CA THR A 178 -3.31 -4.95 21.51
C THR A 178 -2.20 -3.94 21.31
N LEU A 179 -2.55 -2.66 21.17
CA LEU A 179 -1.55 -1.59 21.01
C LEU A 179 -0.74 -1.42 22.31
N PRO A 180 0.58 -1.17 22.24
CA PRO A 180 1.35 -0.73 23.39
C PRO A 180 0.69 0.47 24.09
N ALA A 181 0.51 0.38 25.41
CA ALA A 181 -0.17 1.40 26.21
C ALA A 181 0.74 2.59 26.56
N ASP A 182 2.05 2.41 26.44
CA ASP A 182 3.11 3.36 26.77
C ASP A 182 3.55 4.20 25.56
N ARG A 183 2.65 4.38 24.58
CA ARG A 183 2.88 5.16 23.36
C ARG A 183 1.77 6.17 23.17
N THR A 184 2.11 7.42 22.91
CA THR A 184 1.10 8.48 22.64
C THR A 184 1.48 9.33 21.43
N GLY A 185 0.54 10.13 20.93
CA GLY A 185 0.77 11.08 19.86
C GLY A 185 0.97 10.40 18.49
N ARG A 186 1.71 11.06 17.60
CA ARG A 186 2.02 10.50 16.27
C ARG A 186 2.95 9.33 16.41
N GLN A 187 2.55 8.19 15.85
CA GLN A 187 3.33 6.97 15.80
C GLN A 187 3.24 6.38 14.38
N LEU A 188 4.09 5.41 14.09
CA LEU A 188 4.08 4.66 12.84
C LEU A 188 3.98 3.17 13.15
N LEU A 189 2.97 2.53 12.56
CA LEU A 189 2.81 1.08 12.53
C LEU A 189 3.58 0.56 11.32
N TYR A 190 4.57 -0.30 11.55
CA TYR A 190 5.36 -0.94 10.52
C TYR A 190 4.97 -2.42 10.44
N THR A 191 4.45 -2.82 9.29
CA THR A 191 3.98 -4.18 9.05
C THR A 191 4.95 -4.87 8.10
N ILE A 192 5.42 -6.05 8.51
CA ILE A 192 6.17 -6.97 7.67
C ILE A 192 5.28 -8.18 7.40
N TRP A 193 5.04 -8.51 6.13
CA TRP A 193 4.42 -9.78 5.75
C TRP A 193 5.46 -10.65 5.05
N ARG A 194 5.95 -11.66 5.78
CA ARG A 194 6.93 -12.63 5.28
C ARG A 194 6.20 -13.84 4.74
N ASN A 195 6.30 -14.07 3.44
CA ASN A 195 5.62 -15.21 2.81
C ASN A 195 6.34 -16.51 3.09
N THR A 196 5.55 -17.58 3.11
CA THR A 196 6.03 -18.97 3.15
C THR A 196 5.71 -19.74 1.87
N SER A 197 4.73 -19.29 1.07
CA SER A 197 4.47 -19.83 -0.26
C SER A 197 5.41 -19.29 -1.35
N THR A 198 6.10 -18.17 -1.07
CA THR A 198 7.08 -17.51 -1.95
C THR A 198 8.24 -16.98 -1.12
N PRO A 199 9.41 -16.68 -1.71
CA PRO A 199 10.54 -16.10 -0.96
C PRO A 199 10.35 -14.62 -0.62
N ASP A 200 9.15 -14.07 -0.80
CA ASP A 200 8.92 -12.63 -0.82
C ASP A 200 8.61 -12.08 0.56
N THR A 201 8.94 -10.80 0.77
CA THR A 201 8.57 -10.06 1.97
C THR A 201 8.03 -8.70 1.58
N TYR A 202 6.89 -8.35 2.18
CA TYR A 202 6.17 -7.10 1.94
C TYR A 202 6.32 -6.19 3.14
N TYR A 203 6.44 -4.89 2.87
CA TYR A 203 6.59 -3.88 3.89
C TYR A 203 5.50 -2.82 3.76
N SER A 204 5.04 -2.28 4.88
CA SER A 204 4.06 -1.21 4.89
C SER A 204 4.24 -0.32 6.10
N CYS A 205 4.17 0.99 5.88
CA CYS A 205 4.09 2.00 6.94
C CYS A 205 2.66 2.55 6.99
N SER A 206 2.02 2.50 8.15
CA SER A 206 0.75 3.19 8.43
C SER A 206 0.96 4.23 9.53
N ASP A 207 0.72 5.51 9.21
CA ASP A 207 0.80 6.57 10.21
C ASP A 207 -0.45 6.55 11.10
N VAL A 208 -0.25 6.67 12.40
CA VAL A 208 -1.34 6.66 13.39
C VAL A 208 -1.16 7.78 14.40
N VAL A 209 -2.26 8.17 15.04
CA VAL A 209 -2.26 9.08 16.18
C VAL A 209 -2.89 8.37 17.36
N LEU A 210 -2.09 8.08 18.38
CA LEU A 210 -2.53 7.43 19.61
C LEU A 210 -2.99 8.49 20.62
N GLY A 211 -4.29 8.48 20.92
CA GLY A 211 -4.83 9.19 22.08
C GLY A 211 -4.39 8.53 23.38
N ALA A 212 -4.51 9.27 24.49
CA ALA A 212 -4.29 8.71 25.82
C ALA A 212 -5.14 7.45 26.03
N ALA A 213 -4.61 6.50 26.81
CA ALA A 213 -5.30 5.25 27.09
C ALA A 213 -6.70 5.53 27.64
N ALA A 214 -7.71 4.84 27.09
CA ALA A 214 -9.03 4.87 27.68
C ALA A 214 -8.93 4.34 29.12
N PRO A 215 -9.58 4.98 30.11
CA PRO A 215 -9.62 4.42 31.45
C PRO A 215 -10.25 3.02 31.37
N SER A 216 -9.55 2.03 31.91
CA SER A 216 -10.04 0.66 31.99
C SER A 216 -11.35 0.65 32.78
N SER A 217 -12.42 0.14 32.19
CA SER A 217 -13.76 0.05 32.83
C SER A 217 -13.84 -0.98 33.97
N ASP A 218 -12.71 -1.43 34.53
CA ASP A 218 -12.65 -2.37 35.66
C ASP A 218 -12.53 -1.68 37.03
N ALA A 219 -12.84 -0.37 37.11
CA ALA A 219 -13.05 0.28 38.40
C ALA A 219 -14.47 -0.03 38.91
N PRO A 220 -14.66 -0.54 40.15
CA PRO A 220 -15.99 -0.73 40.69
C PRO A 220 -16.69 0.62 40.78
N SER A 221 -17.86 0.69 40.14
CA SER A 221 -18.73 1.86 40.10
C SER A 221 -19.16 2.23 41.52
N SER A 222 -18.52 3.24 42.11
CA SER A 222 -19.01 3.85 43.33
C SER A 222 -20.10 4.85 42.95
N GLU A 223 -21.33 4.39 43.13
CA GLU A 223 -22.56 5.16 43.13
C GLU A 223 -22.41 6.48 43.90
N ALA A 224 -22.55 7.61 43.19
CA ALA A 224 -22.68 8.94 43.80
C ALA A 224 -23.76 9.74 43.07
N ALA A 225 -24.96 9.61 43.63
CA ALA A 225 -26.14 10.48 43.59
C ALA A 225 -26.14 11.72 42.66
N ASN A 226 -27.13 11.75 41.76
CA ASN A 226 -27.64 12.94 41.09
C ASN A 226 -28.15 13.99 42.10
N PRO A 227 -27.87 15.30 41.93
CA PRO A 227 -28.69 16.35 42.53
C PRO A 227 -29.93 16.65 41.63
N PRO A 228 -31.08 17.05 42.21
CA PRO A 228 -32.29 17.29 41.44
C PRO A 228 -32.31 18.67 40.75
N SER A 229 -32.95 18.67 39.58
CA SER A 229 -33.31 19.82 38.74
C SER A 229 -34.26 20.79 39.47
N ARG A 230 -34.02 22.10 39.32
CA ARG A 230 -35.00 23.15 39.67
C ARG A 230 -35.24 24.08 38.47
N ALA A 231 -36.51 24.21 38.12
CA ALA A 231 -37.06 24.99 37.02
C ALA A 231 -37.00 26.53 37.21
N ALA A 232 -37.22 27.23 36.10
CA ALA A 232 -36.97 28.64 35.79
C ALA A 232 -38.04 29.68 36.24
N ALA A 233 -37.65 30.98 36.17
CA ALA A 233 -38.39 32.19 35.68
C ALA A 233 -38.06 33.49 36.49
N PRO A 234 -38.32 34.74 36.02
CA PRO A 234 -38.26 35.39 34.69
C PRO A 234 -37.51 36.78 34.72
N PRO A 235 -37.53 37.66 33.68
CA PRO A 235 -36.49 38.67 33.42
C PRO A 235 -36.81 40.12 33.89
N SER A 236 -35.78 40.97 33.97
CA SER A 236 -35.91 42.41 34.23
C SER A 236 -35.53 43.25 33.00
N ARG A 237 -36.34 44.28 32.73
CA ARG A 237 -36.23 45.25 31.62
C ARG A 237 -35.40 46.48 32.04
N ASP A 238 -34.47 46.88 31.16
CA ASP A 238 -34.11 48.22 30.61
C ASP A 238 -34.60 49.54 31.27
N PRO A 239 -33.84 50.67 31.18
CA PRO A 239 -33.72 51.42 29.91
C PRO A 239 -32.40 52.18 29.57
N ALA A 240 -32.06 52.12 28.27
CA ALA A 240 -31.70 53.16 27.29
C ALA A 240 -30.87 54.42 27.65
N ALA A 241 -29.80 54.65 26.87
CA ALA A 241 -29.45 55.91 26.16
C ALA A 241 -28.28 55.63 25.18
N ALA A 242 -28.51 55.50 23.86
CA ALA A 242 -28.49 56.55 22.83
C ALA A 242 -27.09 57.15 22.53
N SER A 243 -26.48 56.74 21.41
CA SER A 243 -25.85 57.68 20.47
C SER A 243 -25.79 57.10 19.05
N ARG A 244 -26.18 57.97 18.12
CA ARG A 244 -26.39 57.79 16.68
C ARG A 244 -25.11 58.05 15.87
N ALA A 245 -25.11 57.45 14.68
CA ALA A 245 -24.56 57.91 13.39
C ALA A 245 -23.02 57.82 13.21
N THR A 246 -22.46 57.54 12.03
CA THR A 246 -22.95 57.77 10.65
C THR A 246 -22.25 56.86 9.64
N SER A 247 -22.95 56.64 8.52
CA SER A 247 -22.64 56.07 7.21
C SER A 247 -21.24 56.36 6.60
N ALA A 248 -20.72 55.42 5.79
CA ALA A 248 -20.40 55.62 4.36
C ALA A 248 -19.55 54.47 3.75
N THR A 249 -20.16 53.66 2.88
CA THR A 249 -19.56 53.18 1.61
C THR A 249 -19.87 54.27 0.55
N PRO A 250 -19.20 54.42 -0.62
CA PRO A 250 -18.65 53.37 -1.48
C PRO A 250 -17.34 53.72 -2.23
N ALA A 251 -16.77 52.77 -2.99
CA ALA A 251 -16.46 52.96 -4.43
C ALA A 251 -15.67 51.79 -5.03
N THR A 252 -16.13 51.46 -6.22
CA THR A 252 -15.70 50.49 -7.23
C THR A 252 -14.57 51.03 -8.10
N SER A 253 -13.69 50.17 -8.61
CA SER A 253 -12.91 50.29 -9.87
C SER A 253 -12.27 48.91 -10.09
N GLY A 254 -12.47 48.12 -11.14
CA GLY A 254 -12.87 48.40 -12.51
C GLY A 254 -11.64 48.44 -13.40
N THR A 255 -11.25 47.32 -14.03
CA THR A 255 -10.58 47.26 -15.35
C THR A 255 -10.68 45.83 -15.91
N SER A 256 -11.28 45.76 -17.10
CA SER A 256 -11.45 44.61 -18.00
C SER A 256 -10.26 44.51 -18.97
N ALA A 257 -9.74 43.32 -19.27
CA ALA A 257 -10.02 42.47 -20.45
C ALA A 257 -9.02 42.64 -21.61
N THR A 258 -8.53 41.50 -22.13
CA THR A 258 -8.53 41.02 -23.53
C THR A 258 -7.71 39.70 -23.56
N SER A 259 -8.32 38.56 -23.83
CA SER A 259 -8.59 37.94 -25.14
C SER A 259 -7.32 37.45 -25.84
N GLU A 260 -7.17 36.13 -25.97
CA GLU A 260 -6.70 35.48 -27.19
C GLU A 260 -7.00 33.97 -27.12
N GLU A 261 -7.91 33.55 -28.00
CA GLU A 261 -8.14 32.19 -28.45
C GLU A 261 -6.94 31.75 -29.30
N ASP A 262 -6.51 30.50 -29.17
CA ASP A 262 -5.78 29.81 -30.24
C ASP A 262 -6.26 28.35 -30.35
N ASP A 263 -6.74 28.04 -31.54
CA ASP A 263 -7.18 26.76 -32.07
C ASP A 263 -5.95 25.91 -32.42
N GLY A 264 -5.95 24.61 -32.09
CA GLY A 264 -4.75 23.78 -32.30
C GLY A 264 -4.95 22.27 -32.25
N ASP A 265 -5.68 21.77 -33.24
CA ASP A 265 -5.46 20.52 -34.00
C ASP A 265 -5.17 19.17 -33.28
N SER A 266 -6.18 18.32 -33.36
CA SER A 266 -6.22 16.86 -33.55
C SER A 266 -4.91 16.11 -33.83
N THR A 267 -4.53 15.18 -32.94
CA THR A 267 -3.95 13.87 -33.34
C THR A 267 -4.24 12.80 -32.28
N PRO A 268 -5.00 11.73 -32.58
CA PRO A 268 -5.08 10.56 -31.71
C PRO A 268 -3.93 9.58 -32.04
N VAL A 269 -3.05 9.37 -31.07
CA VAL A 269 -2.04 8.30 -31.13
C VAL A 269 -2.75 6.95 -30.94
N LEU A 270 -2.83 6.19 -32.02
CA LEU A 270 -3.25 4.78 -32.03
C LEU A 270 -2.18 3.93 -31.32
N LEU A 271 -2.48 3.48 -30.10
CA LEU A 271 -1.79 2.34 -29.48
C LEU A 271 -2.27 1.06 -30.17
N ALA A 272 -1.44 0.58 -31.10
CA ALA A 272 -1.62 -0.71 -31.75
C ALA A 272 -1.47 -1.84 -30.72
N GLY A 273 -2.54 -2.61 -30.53
CA GLY A 273 -2.53 -3.86 -29.77
C GLY A 273 -1.68 -4.91 -30.46
N GLY A 274 -0.69 -5.45 -29.73
CA GLY A 274 0.05 -6.64 -30.13
C GLY A 274 -0.80 -7.89 -29.97
N ALA A 275 -1.44 -8.34 -31.04
CA ALA A 275 -2.06 -9.67 -31.11
C ALA A 275 -0.99 -10.70 -31.49
N SER A 276 -0.54 -11.50 -30.53
CA SER A 276 0.31 -12.67 -30.77
C SER A 276 -0.52 -13.77 -31.42
N VAL A 277 -0.42 -13.93 -32.73
CA VAL A 277 -1.01 -15.05 -33.47
C VAL A 277 -0.12 -16.29 -33.30
N LEU A 278 -0.60 -17.26 -32.52
CA LEU A 278 -0.03 -18.60 -32.43
C LEU A 278 -0.49 -19.42 -33.64
N VAL A 279 0.41 -19.61 -34.62
CA VAL A 279 0.19 -20.53 -35.74
C VAL A 279 0.54 -21.95 -35.28
N LEU A 280 -0.47 -22.77 -35.00
CA LEU A 280 -0.32 -24.21 -34.81
C LEU A 280 -0.25 -24.89 -36.19
N GLY A 281 0.96 -25.28 -36.61
CA GLY A 281 1.16 -26.10 -37.79
C GLY A 281 0.76 -27.56 -37.52
N VAL A 282 -0.32 -28.02 -38.15
CA VAL A 282 -0.70 -29.45 -38.20
C VAL A 282 0.10 -30.13 -39.31
N GLY A 283 1.08 -30.94 -38.94
CA GLY A 283 1.82 -31.79 -39.87
C GLY A 283 1.04 -33.07 -40.20
N VAL A 284 0.51 -33.18 -41.42
CA VAL A 284 -0.05 -34.43 -41.94
C VAL A 284 1.07 -35.28 -42.56
N ALA A 285 1.38 -36.41 -41.95
CA ALA A 285 2.30 -37.40 -42.48
C ALA A 285 1.59 -38.30 -43.50
N ALA A 286 1.84 -38.07 -44.80
CA ALA A 286 1.40 -38.95 -45.87
C ALA A 286 2.45 -40.06 -46.11
N THR A 287 2.13 -41.31 -45.77
CA THR A 287 2.95 -42.48 -46.06
C THR A 287 2.66 -43.01 -47.48
N VAL A 288 3.55 -42.68 -48.43
CA VAL A 288 3.50 -43.25 -49.79
C VAL A 288 4.11 -44.66 -49.78
N ARG A 289 3.25 -45.68 -49.75
CA ARG A 289 3.63 -47.08 -49.94
C ARG A 289 3.86 -47.36 -51.43
N ARG A 290 5.12 -47.32 -51.88
CA ARG A 290 5.52 -47.75 -53.24
C ARG A 290 5.24 -49.25 -53.44
N ARG A 291 4.31 -49.57 -54.34
CA ARG A 291 4.21 -50.91 -54.96
C ARG A 291 5.32 -51.04 -56.01
N ARG A 292 6.13 -52.10 -55.93
CA ARG A 292 6.96 -52.56 -57.05
C ARG A 292 6.17 -53.58 -57.87
N PRO A 293 6.20 -53.52 -59.21
CA PRO A 293 5.79 -54.62 -60.07
C PRO A 293 6.99 -55.49 -60.44
N SER A 294 6.76 -56.78 -60.71
CA SER A 294 7.01 -57.41 -62.01
C SER A 294 7.34 -58.91 -61.90
N ARG A 295 6.59 -59.68 -62.70
CA ARG A 295 6.92 -60.93 -63.42
C ARG A 295 6.97 -62.23 -62.64
#